data_AF-A0AAP0L0D5-F1
#
_entry.id   AF-A0AAP0L0D5-F1
#
_cell.length_a   1.000
_cell.length_b   1.000
_cell.length_c   1.000
_cell.angle_alpha   90.00
_cell.angle_beta   90.00
_cell.angle_gamma   90.00
#
_symmetry.space_group_name_H-M   'P 1'
#
loop_
_entity.id
_entity.type
_entity.pdbx_description
1 polymer ?
#
loop_
_entity_poly.entity_id
_entity_poly.type
_entity_poly.pdbx_seq_one_letter_code
_entity_poly.pdbx_strand_id
1 'polypeptide(L)' 'MPIRGTPTNTYEDIIDYEEKAPHSKIAHPWPEHFYSLHVALGAAGEEAKAELIHHSWQDASLSYVSYRFITKK' A
#
# COMPACT_ATOMS: atom_id res chain seq x y z
N MET A 1 -20.63 9.71 -17.68
CA MET A 1 -19.34 9.00 -17.61
C MET A 1 -19.38 8.10 -16.40
N PRO A 2 -19.17 6.77 -16.53
CA PRO A 2 -19.23 5.89 -15.37
C PRO A 2 -18.05 6.20 -14.43
N ILE A 3 -18.36 6.34 -13.14
CA ILE A 3 -17.38 6.34 -12.06
C ILE A 3 -16.64 4.99 -12.12
N ARG A 4 -15.36 4.99 -12.53
CA ARG A 4 -14.51 3.79 -12.44
C ARG A 4 -14.53 3.33 -10.97
N GLY A 5 -14.78 2.03 -10.79
CA GLY A 5 -15.09 1.39 -9.52
C GLY A 5 -14.14 1.77 -8.38
N THR A 6 -14.65 1.67 -7.16
CA THR A 6 -13.86 1.81 -5.93
C THR A 6 -12.57 1.01 -6.04
N PRO A 7 -11.38 1.63 -5.90
CA PRO A 7 -10.14 0.89 -5.79
C PRO A 7 -10.27 -0.07 -4.62
N THR A 8 -10.15 -1.36 -4.90
CA THR A 8 -9.84 -2.31 -3.84
C THR A 8 -8.40 -2.01 -3.42
N ASN A 9 -8.09 -2.07 -2.13
CA ASN A 9 -6.72 -1.94 -1.63
C ASN A 9 -6.25 -3.36 -1.27
N THR A 10 -6.10 -4.23 -2.28
CA THR A 10 -5.79 -5.64 -2.04
C THR A 10 -4.30 -5.91 -1.98
N TYR A 11 -3.96 -7.13 -1.56
CA TYR A 11 -2.60 -7.66 -1.59
C TYR A 11 -1.99 -7.57 -3.01
N GLU A 12 -2.78 -7.90 -4.03
CA GLU A 12 -2.38 -7.86 -5.44
C GLU A 12 -2.14 -6.44 -5.95
N ASP A 13 -2.80 -5.43 -5.36
CA ASP A 13 -2.61 -4.04 -5.75
C ASP A 13 -1.29 -3.47 -5.22
N ILE A 14 -0.77 -4.02 -4.13
CA ILE A 14 0.56 -3.70 -3.59
C ILE A 14 1.66 -4.35 -4.43
N ILE A 15 1.46 -5.61 -4.84
CA ILE A 15 2.44 -6.34 -5.69
C ILE A 15 2.57 -5.66 -7.06
N ASP A 16 1.45 -5.39 -7.72
CA ASP A 16 1.43 -4.83 -9.07
C ASP A 16 1.33 -3.30 -9.05
N TYR A 17 1.81 -2.63 -7.99
CA TYR A 17 1.61 -1.21 -7.79
C TYR A 17 2.20 -0.36 -8.93
N GLU A 18 3.27 -0.82 -9.58
CA GLU A 18 3.87 -0.11 -10.70
C GLU A 18 2.92 0.02 -11.89
N GLU A 19 2.10 -0.99 -12.15
CA GLU A 19 1.15 -1.03 -13.26
C GLU A 19 -0.22 -0.46 -12.87
N LYS A 20 -0.67 -0.73 -11.64
CA LYS A 20 -2.02 -0.39 -11.18
C LYS A 20 -2.13 1.00 -10.58
N ALA A 21 -1.08 1.51 -9.94
CA ALA A 21 -1.14 2.83 -9.33
C ALA A 21 -0.99 3.94 -10.38
N PRO A 22 -1.82 4.99 -10.33
CA PRO A 22 -1.66 6.12 -11.23
C PRO A 22 -0.32 6.80 -10.95
N HIS A 23 0.48 7.00 -12.00
CA HIS A 23 1.76 7.72 -11.92
C HIS A 23 2.78 7.12 -10.92
N SER A 24 2.79 5.80 -10.77
CA SER A 24 3.68 5.05 -9.87
C SER A 24 5.15 5.50 -9.95
N LYS A 25 5.70 5.65 -11.16
CA LYS A 25 7.10 6.09 -11.39
C LYS A 25 7.37 7.56 -11.11
N ILE A 26 6.33 8.40 -11.01
CA ILE A 26 6.49 9.80 -10.56
C ILE A 26 6.56 9.82 -9.02
N ALA A 27 5.66 9.09 -8.35
CA ALA A 27 5.65 9.00 -6.90
C ALA A 27 6.89 8.26 -6.35
N HIS A 28 7.27 7.17 -7.03
CA HIS A 28 8.37 6.30 -6.66
C HIS A 28 9.17 5.93 -7.91
N PRO A 29 10.14 6.79 -8.33
CA PRO A 29 11.00 6.52 -9.47
C PRO A 29 11.75 5.19 -9.34
N TRP A 30 12.04 4.84 -8.09
CA TRP A 30 12.66 3.59 -7.68
C TRP A 30 11.78 2.92 -6.59
N PRO A 31 11.77 1.58 -6.51
CA PRO A 31 10.84 0.82 -5.67
C PRO A 31 11.24 0.65 -4.19
N GLU A 32 12.41 1.16 -3.78
CA GLU A 32 13.02 0.91 -2.46
C GLU A 32 12.12 1.23 -1.28
N HIS A 33 11.32 2.30 -1.40
CA HIS A 33 10.43 2.74 -0.34
C HIS A 33 9.24 1.79 -0.13
N PHE A 34 8.89 0.96 -1.12
CA PHE A 34 7.82 -0.04 -1.02
C PHE A 34 8.28 -1.42 -0.58
N TYR A 35 9.59 -1.73 -0.62
CA TYR A 35 10.07 -3.06 -0.27
C TYR A 35 9.79 -3.45 1.18
N SER A 36 9.85 -2.50 2.11
CA SER A 36 9.49 -2.71 3.51
C SER A 36 8.03 -3.17 3.67
N LEU A 37 7.11 -2.59 2.88
CA LEU A 37 5.70 -3.00 2.86
C LEU A 37 5.54 -4.44 2.36
N HIS A 38 6.24 -4.82 1.29
CA HIS A 38 6.22 -6.19 0.76
C HIS A 38 6.75 -7.21 1.78
N VAL A 39 7.84 -6.89 2.48
CA VAL A 39 8.40 -7.76 3.54
C VAL A 39 7.41 -7.90 4.69
N ALA A 40 6.83 -6.80 5.18
CA ALA A 40 5.86 -6.83 6.26
C ALA A 40 4.61 -7.65 5.89
N LEU A 41 4.11 -7.47 4.66
CA LEU A 41 2.95 -8.18 4.13
C LEU A 41 3.21 -9.69 3.99
N GLY A 42 4.37 -10.07 3.46
CA GLY A 42 4.78 -11.48 3.37
C GLY A 42 5.00 -12.13 4.74
N ALA A 43 5.53 -11.38 5.71
CA ALA A 43 5.75 -11.87 7.08
C ALA A 43 4.44 -11.99 7.89
N ALA A 44 3.42 -11.21 7.56
CA ALA A 44 2.15 -11.20 8.27
C ALA A 44 1.34 -12.50 8.09
N GLY A 45 1.48 -13.17 6.95
CA GLY A 45 0.77 -14.40 6.61
C GLY A 45 -0.63 -14.17 6.02
N GLU A 46 -1.19 -15.20 5.38
CA GLU A 46 -2.42 -15.10 4.56
C GLU A 46 -3.66 -14.62 5.32
N GLU A 47 -3.77 -14.95 6.60
CA GLU A 47 -4.92 -14.58 7.43
C GLU A 47 -4.78 -13.21 8.12
N ALA A 48 -3.67 -12.51 7.88
CA ALA A 48 -3.43 -11.22 8.50
C ALA A 48 -4.41 -10.16 7.99
N LYS A 49 -4.93 -9.36 8.93
CA LYS A 49 -5.69 -8.16 8.62
C LYS A 49 -4.82 -6.93 8.79
N ALA A 50 -4.82 -6.07 7.77
CA ALA A 50 -4.20 -4.76 7.85
C ALA A 50 -5.15 -3.78 8.59
N GLU A 51 -4.60 -3.05 9.54
CA GLU A 51 -5.26 -1.95 10.25
C GLU A 51 -4.48 -0.66 9.98
N LEU A 52 -5.17 0.39 9.54
CA LEU A 52 -4.59 1.71 9.39
C LEU A 52 -4.41 2.35 10.77
N ILE A 53 -3.16 2.59 11.17
CA ILE A 53 -2.83 3.16 12.48
C ILE A 53 -2.44 4.65 12.41
N HIS A 54 -2.02 5.12 11.24
CA HIS A 54 -1.73 6.52 11.00
C HIS A 54 -1.92 6.88 9.52
N HIS A 55 -2.48 8.06 9.26
CA HIS A 55 -2.65 8.60 7.92
C HIS A 55 -2.49 10.12 7.94
N SER A 56 -1.38 10.60 7.39
CA SER A 56 -1.11 12.01 7.21
C SER A 56 -0.16 12.21 6.02
N TRP A 57 -0.05 13.47 5.58
CA TRP A 57 0.77 13.89 4.45
C TRP A 57 1.56 15.14 4.83
N GLN A 58 2.79 15.22 4.34
CA GLN A 58 3.64 16.41 4.46
C GLN A 58 4.21 16.77 3.09
N ASP A 59 4.58 18.04 2.90
CA ASP A 59 5.28 18.53 1.70
C ASP A 59 4.57 18.15 0.39
N ALA A 60 3.24 18.06 0.44
CA ALA A 60 2.32 17.66 -0.64
C ALA A 60 2.51 16.24 -1.22
N SER A 61 3.58 15.52 -0.90
CA SER A 61 3.89 14.20 -1.51
C SER A 61 4.40 13.15 -0.52
N LEU A 62 4.80 13.53 0.69
CA LEU A 62 5.33 12.59 1.67
C LEU A 62 4.21 11.98 2.50
N SER A 63 3.86 10.73 2.19
CA SER A 63 2.88 9.95 2.93
C SER A 63 3.49 9.36 4.20
N TYR A 64 2.79 9.51 5.32
CA TYR A 64 3.09 8.83 6.58
C TYR A 64 2.11 7.68 6.85
N VAL A 65 1.47 7.16 5.81
CA VAL A 65 0.53 6.04 5.98
C VAL A 65 1.23 4.86 6.65
N SER A 66 0.68 4.43 7.78
CA SER A 66 1.25 3.36 8.59
C SER A 66 0.18 2.33 8.87
N TYR A 67 0.54 1.06 8.63
CA TYR A 67 -0.35 -0.07 8.83
C TYR A 67 0.22 -1.03 9.87
N ARG A 68 -0.68 -1.64 10.64
CA ARG A 68 -0.38 -2.76 11.53
C ARG A 68 -1.06 -4.01 10.98
N PHE A 69 -0.31 -5.11 10.86
CA PHE A 69 -0.88 -6.40 10.50
C PHE A 69 -1.18 -7.21 11.76
N ILE A 70 -2.40 -7.71 11.89
CA ILE A 70 -2.87 -8.51 13.02
C ILE A 70 -3.34 -9.87 12.51
N THR A 71 -2.77 -10.94 13.05
CA THR A 71 -3.28 -12.30 12.88
C THR A 71 -4.14 -12.68 14.07
N LYS A 72 -5.20 -13.47 13.84
CA LYS A 72 -5.89 -14.13 14.95
C LYS A 72 -4.96 -15.21 15.50
N LYS A 73 -4.80 -15.24 16.82
CA LYS A 73 -4.15 -16.37 17.50
C LYS A 73 -5.07 -17.58 17.51
#